data_AF-A0A8T7HTQ0-F1
#
_entry.id   AF-A0A8T7HTQ0-F1
#
_cell.length_a   1.000
_cell.length_b   1.000
_cell.length_c   1.000
_cell.angle_alpha   90.00
_cell.angle_beta   90.00
_cell.angle_gamma   90.00
#
_symmetry.space_group_name_H-M   'P 1'
#
loop_
_entity.id
_entity.type
_entity.pdbx_description
1 polymer ?
#
loop_
_entity_poly.entity_id
_entity_poly.type
_entity_poly.pdbx_seq_one_letter_code
_entity_poly.pdbx_strand_id
1 'polypeptide(L)'
;MNLKCINCSSLFDIDAIMYNCSKCNDLLEVQYDLNKISNNLDSKWRDAPLSVWKYQDFLPIDQNVERVTLKEGGTRLHNSKKL
;
A
#
# COMPACT_ATOMS: atom_id res chain seq x y z
N MET A 1 -1.25 7.08 8.91
CA MET A 1 -0.60 6.94 7.60
C MET A 1 -0.42 8.34 7.03
N ASN A 2 0.69 8.59 6.36
CA ASN A 2 1.03 9.90 5.78
C ASN A 2 2.02 9.71 4.62
N LEU A 3 2.25 10.75 3.84
CA LEU A 3 3.41 10.82 2.95
C LEU A 3 4.59 11.38 3.74
N LYS A 4 5.74 10.71 3.69
CA LYS A 4 6.97 11.12 4.34
C LYS A 4 8.05 11.38 3.30
N CYS A 5 8.78 12.49 3.43
CA CYS A 5 9.96 12.71 2.59
C CYS A 5 11.10 11.78 3.01
N ILE A 6 11.70 11.10 2.02
CA ILE A 6 12.80 10.14 2.25
C ILE A 6 14.09 10.79 2.77
N ASN A 7 14.22 12.11 2.60
CA ASN A 7 15.42 12.86 2.97
C ASN A 7 15.20 13.71 4.23
N CYS A 8 14.29 14.70 4.16
CA CYS A 8 14.08 15.62 5.28
C CYS A 8 13.04 15.13 6.31
N SER A 9 12.42 13.96 6.12
CA SER A 9 11.41 13.38 7.01
C SER A 9 10.16 14.24 7.28
N SER A 10 9.92 15.29 6.49
CA SER A 10 8.68 16.07 6.59
C SER A 10 7.47 15.20 6.23
N LEU A 11 6.38 15.40 6.96
CA LEU A 11 5.14 14.65 6.81
C LEU A 11 4.09 15.51 6.08
N PHE A 12 3.33 14.85 5.21
CA PHE A 12 2.26 15.44 4.42
C PHE A 12 1.03 14.53 4.46
N ASP A 13 -0.14 15.10 4.15
CA ASP A 13 -1.38 14.33 4.04
C ASP A 13 -1.24 13.23 2.98
N ILE A 14 -1.90 12.09 3.21
CA ILE A 14 -1.90 10.96 2.27
C ILE A 14 -2.65 11.30 0.98
N ASP A 15 -3.65 12.19 1.06
CA ASP A 15 -4.48 12.63 -0.07
C ASP A 15 -3.89 13.86 -0.79
N ALA A 16 -2.70 14.31 -0.40
CA ALA A 16 -2.06 15.47 -1.02
C ALA A 16 -1.60 15.15 -2.46
N ILE A 17 -2.03 15.96 -3.43
CA ILE A 17 -1.59 15.84 -4.82
C ILE A 17 -0.21 16.48 -4.97
N MET A 18 0.84 15.72 -4.68
CA MET A 18 2.24 16.13 -4.86
C MET A 18 3.16 14.95 -5.14
N TYR A 19 4.16 15.17 -5.98
CA TYR A 19 5.11 14.13 -6.39
C TYR A 19 6.50 14.32 -5.74
N ASN A 20 6.77 15.50 -5.20
CA ASN A 20 8.03 15.89 -4.59
C ASN A 20 7.77 16.63 -3.28
N CYS A 21 8.72 16.55 -2.35
CA CYS A 21 8.68 17.26 -1.08
C CYS A 21 8.73 18.77 -1.30
N SER A 22 7.74 19.50 -0.79
CA SER A 22 7.70 20.97 -0.91
C SER A 22 8.80 21.71 -0.14
N LYS A 23 9.58 21.03 0.71
CA LYS A 23 10.67 21.64 1.50
C LYS A 23 12.06 21.40 0.94
N CYS A 24 12.33 20.25 0.31
CA CYS A 24 13.65 19.90 -0.19
C CYS A 24 13.66 19.27 -1.60
N ASN A 25 12.50 19.21 -2.27
CA ASN A 25 12.31 18.71 -3.63
C ASN A 25 12.61 17.21 -3.86
N ASP A 26 12.93 16.46 -2.80
CA ASP A 26 13.17 15.01 -2.86
C ASP A 26 11.87 14.20 -2.96
N LEU A 27 11.98 12.88 -3.14
CA LEU A 27 10.84 11.97 -3.25
C LEU A 27 10.08 11.81 -1.91
N LEU A 28 8.82 11.40 -2.06
CA LEU A 28 7.94 11.05 -0.95
C LEU A 28 7.68 9.54 -0.97
N GLU A 29 7.57 8.94 0.22
CA GLU A 29 7.18 7.56 0.44
C GLU A 29 5.91 7.50 1.30
N VAL A 30 5.14 6.42 1.19
CA VAL A 30 4.00 6.17 2.06
C VAL A 30 4.50 5.60 3.39
N GLN A 31 4.25 6.31 4.49
CA GLN A 31 4.52 5.81 5.83
C GLN A 31 3.28 5.14 6.42
N TYR A 32 3.41 3.85 6.72
CA TYR A 32 2.36 3.05 7.35
C TYR A 32 2.34 3.24 8.87
N ASP A 33 1.13 3.21 9.44
CA ASP A 33 0.92 3.02 10.88
C ASP A 33 0.63 1.54 11.14
N LEU A 34 1.70 0.77 11.33
CA LEU A 34 1.61 -0.69 11.48
C LEU A 34 0.84 -1.11 12.73
N ASN A 35 0.86 -0.30 13.80
CA ASN A 35 0.10 -0.56 15.01
C ASN A 35 -1.40 -0.43 14.75
N LYS A 36 -1.80 0.63 14.03
CA LYS A 36 -3.20 0.80 13.62
C LYS A 36 -3.66 -0.34 12.71
N ILE A 37 -2.82 -0.77 11.78
CA ILE A 37 -3.14 -1.89 10.88
C ILE A 37 -3.29 -3.18 11.68
N SER A 38 -2.32 -3.52 12.55
CA SER A 38 -2.36 -4.77 13.31
C SER A 38 -3.60 -4.88 14.20
N ASN A 39 -4.05 -3.76 14.77
CA ASN A 39 -5.21 -3.72 15.65
C ASN A 39 -6.55 -3.88 14.92
N ASN A 40 -6.61 -3.60 13.62
CA ASN A 40 -7.84 -3.65 12.82
C ASN A 40 -7.82 -4.77 11.76
N LEU A 41 -6.78 -5.61 11.76
CA LEU A 41 -6.57 -6.60 10.72
C LEU A 41 -7.58 -7.76 10.85
N ASP A 42 -8.43 -7.94 9.83
CA ASP A 42 -9.31 -9.11 9.73
C ASP A 42 -8.46 -10.34 9.35
N SER A 43 -8.79 -11.54 9.83
CA SER A 43 -8.08 -12.75 9.41
C SER A 43 -8.51 -13.24 8.01
N LYS A 44 -9.64 -12.76 7.48
CA LYS A 44 -10.20 -13.17 6.18
C LYS A 44 -9.26 -13.00 5.00
N TRP A 45 -8.33 -12.04 5.04
CA TRP A 45 -7.37 -11.86 3.96
C TRP A 45 -6.48 -13.08 3.75
N ARG A 46 -6.27 -13.93 4.76
CA ARG A 46 -5.39 -15.11 4.65
C ARG A 46 -5.93 -16.11 3.62
N ASP A 47 -7.24 -16.35 3.67
CA ASP A 47 -7.95 -17.31 2.83
C ASP A 47 -8.45 -16.71 1.51
N ALA A 48 -8.36 -15.38 1.36
CA ALA A 48 -8.76 -14.71 0.13
C ALA A 48 -7.87 -15.13 -1.07
N PRO A 49 -8.46 -15.25 -2.28
CA PRO A 49 -7.72 -15.52 -3.51
C PRO A 49 -6.60 -14.50 -3.74
N LEU A 50 -5.46 -14.96 -4.29
CA LEU A 50 -4.35 -14.08 -4.63
C LEU A 50 -4.79 -12.99 -5.62
N SER A 51 -4.67 -11.74 -5.19
CA SER A 51 -4.94 -10.52 -5.95
C SER A 51 -4.33 -9.35 -5.19
N VAL A 52 -4.24 -8.16 -5.79
CA VAL A 52 -3.88 -6.93 -5.06
C VAL A 52 -4.83 -6.70 -3.88
N TRP A 53 -6.14 -6.86 -4.13
CA TRP A 53 -7.20 -6.66 -3.15
C TRP A 53 -7.27 -7.70 -2.03
N LYS A 54 -6.51 -8.81 -2.14
CA LYS A 54 -6.27 -9.71 -1.01
C LYS A 54 -5.73 -8.93 0.20
N TYR A 55 -4.91 -7.91 -0.05
CA TYR A 55 -4.19 -7.17 0.99
C TYR A 55 -4.82 -5.80 1.26
N GLN A 56 -6.14 -5.64 1.06
CA GLN A 56 -6.84 -4.35 1.20
C GLN A 56 -6.58 -3.65 2.54
N ASP A 57 -6.51 -4.39 3.65
CA ASP A 57 -6.24 -3.84 4.99
C ASP A 57 -4.85 -3.19 5.11
N PHE A 58 -3.94 -3.52 4.18
CA PHE A 58 -2.59 -2.97 4.10
C PHE A 58 -2.43 -1.92 3.00
N LEU A 59 -3.45 -1.70 2.14
CA LEU A 59 -3.36 -0.68 1.11
C LEU A 59 -3.51 0.72 1.74
N PRO A 60 -2.74 1.72 1.30
CA PRO A 60 -2.78 3.07 1.86
C PRO A 60 -3.93 3.88 1.25
N ILE A 61 -5.15 3.33 1.32
CA ILE A 61 -6.39 3.93 0.81
C ILE A 61 -7.46 3.92 1.92
N ASP A 62 -8.51 4.72 1.74
CA ASP A 62 -9.69 4.62 2.60
C ASP A 62 -10.36 3.24 2.44
N GLN A 63 -10.80 2.66 3.56
CA GLN A 63 -11.43 1.34 3.59
C GLN A 63 -12.84 1.34 2.98
N ASN A 64 -13.47 2.51 2.83
CA ASN A 64 -14.79 2.68 2.22
C ASN A 64 -14.74 2.92 0.71
N VAL A 65 -13.56 2.83 0.08
CA VAL A 65 -13.42 2.98 -1.38
C VAL A 65 -14.15 1.85 -2.11
N GLU A 66 -14.89 2.23 -3.16
CA GLU A 66 -15.45 1.26 -4.09
C GLU A 66 -14.32 0.53 -4.84
N ARG A 67 -14.33 -0.80 -4.74
CA ARG A 67 -13.32 -1.65 -5.37
C ARG A 67 -13.50 -1.69 -6.89
N VAL A 68 -12.59 -1.06 -7.62
CA VAL A 68 -12.44 -1.24 -9.07
C VAL A 68 -11.30 -2.23 -9.34
N THR A 69 -11.60 -3.39 -9.94
CA THR A 69 -10.61 -4.46 -10.11
C THR A 69 -10.89 -5.35 -11.33
N LEU A 70 -9.81 -5.83 -11.96
CA LEU A 70 -9.82 -6.92 -12.95
C LEU A 70 -9.31 -8.23 -12.33
N LYS A 71 -9.20 -8.29 -11.00
CA LYS A 71 -8.54 -9.35 -10.23
C LYS A 71 -7.04 -9.45 -10.52
N GLU A 72 -6.41 -8.30 -10.72
CA GLU A 72 -4.97 -8.14 -10.92
C GLU A 72 -4.14 -8.64 -9.71
N GLY A 73 -2.88 -8.97 -9.98
CA GLY A 73 -2.01 -9.67 -9.04
C GLY A 73 -2.12 -11.19 -9.20
N GLY A 74 -1.56 -11.94 -8.25
CA GLY A 74 -1.56 -13.41 -8.33
C GLY A 74 -0.83 -13.96 -9.56
N THR A 75 0.07 -13.18 -10.16
CA THR A 75 0.88 -13.58 -11.31
C THR A 75 1.53 -14.93 -11.04
N ARG A 76 1.38 -15.89 -11.97
CA ARG A 76 1.84 -17.26 -11.78
C ARG A 76 3.33 -17.29 -11.48
N LEU A 77 3.69 -17.92 -10.38
CA LEU A 77 5.08 -18.24 -10.05
C LEU A 77 5.41 -19.62 -10.64
N HIS A 78 6.18 -19.63 -11.73
CA HIS A 78 6.60 -20.85 -12.39
C HIS A 78 7.90 -21.38 -11.80
N ASN A 79 7.93 -22.67 -11.44
CA ASN A 79 9.17 -23.34 -11.06
C ASN A 79 9.86 -23.92 -12.30
N SER A 80 10.87 -23.21 -12.81
CA SER A 80 11.63 -23.58 -14.00
C SER A 80 12.77 -24.53 -13.66
N LYS A 81 12.47 -25.82 -13.44
CA LYS A 81 13.46 -26.84 -13.04
C LYS A 81 14.46 -27.25 -14.13
N LYS A 82 14.26 -26.80 -15.37
CA LYS A 82 15.03 -27.23 -16.57
C LYS A 82 15.66 -26.06 -17.33
N LEU A 83 15.54 -24.84 -16.80
CA LEU A 83 16.35 -23.70 -17.19
C LEU A 83 17.56 -23.62 -16.25
#